data_AF-A0A6L5FIJ5-F1
#
_entry.id   AF-A0A6L5FIJ5-F1
#
_cell.length_a   1.000
_cell.length_b   1.000
_cell.length_c   1.000
_cell.angle_alpha   90.00
_cell.angle_beta   90.00
_cell.angle_gamma   90.00
#
_symmetry.space_group_name_H-M   'P 1'
#
loop_
_entity.id
_entity.type
_entity.pdbx_description
1 polymer ?
#
loop_
_entity_poly.entity_id
_entity_poly.type
_entity_poly.pdbx_seq_one_letter_code
_entity_poly.pdbx_strand_id
1 'polypeptide(L)' 'MTTATNTAAGVRELIVPATMDALNAALTENQIRPDKIISVMLQPRRELAIGDFDAKYHVLYRV' A
#
# COMPACT_ATOMS: atom_id res chain seq x y z
N MET A 1 13.82 9.89 10.17
CA MET A 1 12.43 9.96 9.66
C MET A 1 11.65 8.87 10.38
N THR A 2 10.68 9.25 11.21
CA THR A 2 9.98 8.34 12.13
C THR A 2 8.60 8.06 11.56
N THR A 3 8.38 6.85 11.05
CA THR A 3 7.09 6.41 10.53
C THR A 3 6.13 6.23 11.72
N ALA A 4 5.06 7.01 11.76
CA ALA A 4 4.03 6.90 12.80
C ALA A 4 3.07 5.76 12.44
N THR A 5 3.18 4.62 13.11
CA THR A 5 2.25 3.49 12.96
C THR A 5 0.97 3.79 13.72
N ASN A 6 -0.04 4.37 13.05
CA ASN A 6 -1.35 4.55 13.65
C ASN A 6 -2.02 3.18 13.78
N THR A 7 -2.00 2.63 15.00
CA THR A 7 -2.44 1.27 15.31
C THR A 7 -3.94 1.27 15.61
N ALA A 8 -4.78 1.41 14.58
CA ALA A 8 -6.18 1.02 14.70
C ALA A 8 -6.24 -0.52 14.67
N ALA A 9 -6.65 -1.12 15.79
CA ALA A 9 -6.68 -2.56 16.09
C ALA A 9 -6.69 -3.51 14.86
N GLY A 10 -5.53 -4.05 14.50
CA GLY A 10 -5.40 -5.13 13.52
C GLY A 10 -5.46 -4.73 12.06
N VAL A 11 -5.43 -3.44 11.71
CA VAL A 11 -5.32 -2.97 10.32
C VAL A 11 -3.93 -2.39 10.07
N ARG A 12 -3.34 -2.73 8.92
CA ARG A 12 -2.07 -2.19 8.43
C ARG A 12 -2.25 -1.62 7.03
N GLU A 13 -1.30 -0.78 6.64
CA GLU A 13 -1.23 -0.18 5.31
C GLU A 13 0.04 -0.56 4.57
N LEU A 14 -0.08 -0.59 3.25
CA LEU A 14 1.01 -0.84 2.30
C LEU A 14 0.82 0.13 1.12
N ILE A 15 1.85 0.86 0.75
CA ILE A 15 1.85 1.77 -0.41
C ILE A 15 2.90 1.28 -1.40
N VAL A 16 2.47 0.99 -2.63
CA VAL A 16 3.32 0.40 -3.69
C VAL A 16 3.07 1.07 -5.03
N PRO A 17 3.98 0.98 -6.00
CA PRO A 17 3.71 1.41 -7.37
C PRO A 17 2.44 0.77 -7.93
N ALA A 18 1.68 1.53 -8.74
CA ALA A 18 0.41 1.07 -9.32
C ALA A 18 0.58 0.08 -10.49
N THR A 19 1.49 -0.88 -10.35
CA THR A 19 1.67 -1.99 -11.30
C THR A 19 1.24 -3.30 -10.65
N MET A 20 0.70 -4.21 -11.47
CA MET A 20 0.25 -5.51 -10.98
C MET A 20 1.41 -6.33 -10.39
N ASP A 21 2.59 -6.25 -11.02
CA ASP A 21 3.80 -6.93 -10.55
C ASP A 21 4.28 -6.41 -9.20
N ALA A 22 4.36 -5.09 -9.02
CA ALA A 22 4.78 -4.50 -7.75
C ALA A 22 3.80 -4.82 -6.61
N LEU A 23 2.50 -4.80 -6.90
CA LEU A 23 1.48 -5.17 -5.94
C LEU A 23 1.61 -6.65 -5.54
N ASN A 24 1.68 -7.56 -6.50
CA ASN A 24 1.79 -9.00 -6.22
C ASN A 24 3.10 -9.36 -5.49
N ALA A 25 4.21 -8.73 -5.87
CA ALA A 25 5.49 -8.89 -5.18
C ALA A 25 5.37 -8.46 -3.72
N ALA A 26 4.84 -7.25 -3.47
CA ALA A 26 4.70 -6.75 -2.11
C ALA A 26 3.72 -7.57 -1.26
N LEU A 27 2.62 -8.05 -1.83
CA LEU A 27 1.69 -8.97 -1.14
C LEU A 27 2.41 -10.28 -0.75
N THR A 28 3.24 -10.82 -1.65
CA THR A 28 4.00 -12.06 -1.43
C THR A 28 5.07 -11.88 -0.36
N GLU A 29 5.89 -10.83 -0.47
CA GLU A 29 6.98 -10.51 0.47
C GLU A 29 6.46 -10.28 1.89
N ASN A 30 5.29 -9.63 2.02
CA ASN A 30 4.66 -9.37 3.31
C ASN A 30 3.73 -10.50 3.77
N GLN A 31 3.67 -11.62 3.03
CA GLN A 31 2.81 -12.78 3.31
C GLN A 31 1.33 -12.39 3.52
N ILE A 32 0.86 -11.39 2.76
CA ILE A 32 -0.51 -10.88 2.84
C ILE A 32 -1.39 -11.78 1.98
N ARG A 33 -2.26 -12.55 2.62
CA ARG A 33 -3.24 -13.36 1.92
C ARG A 33 -4.34 -12.47 1.31
N PRO A 34 -4.88 -12.80 0.11
CA PRO A 34 -5.93 -12.01 -0.52
C PRO A 34 -7.18 -11.79 0.35
N ASP A 35 -7.56 -12.76 1.18
CA ASP A 35 -8.73 -12.69 2.09
C ASP A 35 -8.57 -11.64 3.22
N LYS A 36 -7.34 -11.19 3.48
CA LYS A 36 -7.03 -10.19 4.49
C LYS A 36 -7.09 -8.76 3.95
N ILE A 37 -7.12 -8.58 2.63
CA ILE A 37 -7.19 -7.27 2.00
C ILE A 37 -8.58 -6.67 2.25
N ILE A 38 -8.60 -5.47 2.82
CA ILE A 38 -9.82 -4.71 3.08
C ILE A 38 -10.12 -3.81 1.90
N SER A 39 -9.09 -3.14 1.37
CA SER A 39 -9.24 -2.16 0.29
C SER A 39 -7.94 -2.01 -0.50
N VAL A 40 -8.09 -1.76 -1.80
CA VAL A 40 -7.00 -1.31 -2.68
C VAL A 40 -7.48 -0.04 -3.36
N MET A 41 -6.81 1.07 -3.08
CA MET A 41 -7.14 2.37 -3.64
C MET A 41 -6.06 2.79 -4.63
N LEU A 42 -6.46 3.08 -5.88
CA LEU A 42 -5.58 3.75 -6.83
C LEU A 42 -5.42 5.21 -6.42
N GLN A 43 -4.21 5.59 -6.07
CA GLN A 43 -3.80 6.97 -5.92
C GLN A 43 -3.23 7.41 -7.27
N PRO A 44 -4.01 8.13 -8.10
CA PRO A 44 -3.50 8.61 -9.38
C PRO A 44 -2.32 9.54 -9.13
N ARG A 45 -1.43 9.66 -10.11
CA ARG A 45 -0.31 10.62 -10.07
C ARG A 45 -0.84 11.98 -9.61
N ARG A 46 -0.36 12.43 -8.46
CA ARG A 46 -0.54 13.79 -8.00
C ARG A 46 0.86 14.31 -7.71
N GLU A 47 1.21 15.43 -8.32
CA GLU A 47 2.52 16.10 -8.14
C GLU A 47 2.58 16.75 -6.74
N LEU A 48 2.37 15.95 -5.70
CA LEU A 48 2.28 16.41 -4.31
C LEU A 48 3.66 16.56 -3.67
N ALA A 49 4.68 15.92 -4.23
CA ALA A 49 6.06 16.03 -3.77
C ALA A 49 7.06 15.86 -4.94
N ILE A 50 8.21 16.54 -4.83
CA ILE A 50 9.31 16.40 -5.79
C ILE A 50 9.82 14.95 -5.75
N GLY A 51 9.83 14.28 -6.91
CA GLY A 51 10.24 12.87 -7.01
C GLY A 51 9.07 11.87 -7.04
N ASP A 52 7.83 12.32 -6.78
CA ASP A 52 6.66 11.44 -6.79
C ASP A 52 5.85 11.59 -8.09
N PHE A 53 6.27 10.84 -9.12
CA PHE A 53 5.76 11.00 -10.48
C PHE A 53 4.81 9.90 -10.94
N ASP A 54 4.70 8.80 -10.19
CA ASP A 54 3.98 7.61 -10.61
C ASP A 54 2.76 7.33 -9.74
N ALA A 55 1.74 6.72 -10.33
CA ALA A 55 0.56 6.29 -9.60
C ALA A 55 0.93 5.17 -8.60
N LYS A 56 0.21 5.11 -7.48
CA LYS A 56 0.43 4.15 -6.40
C LYS A 56 -0.85 3.41 -6.03
N TYR A 57 -0.72 2.19 -5.55
CA TYR A 57 -1.78 1.52 -4.81
C TYR A 57 -1.57 1.73 -3.32
N HIS A 58 -2.62 2.17 -2.64
CA HIS A 58 -2.70 2.16 -1.19
C HIS A 58 -3.59 0.99 -0.77
N VAL A 59 -2.97 0.00 -0.13
CA VAL A 59 -3.59 -1.25 0.28
C VAL A 59 -3.79 -1.21 1.79
N LEU A 60 -5.03 -1.44 2.22
CA LEU A 60 -5.38 -1.64 3.62
C LEU A 60 -5.66 -3.13 3.84
N TYR A 61 -5.07 -3.72 4.86
CA TYR A 61 -5.20 -5.15 5.14
C TYR A 61 -5.27 -5.45 6.63
N ARG A 62 -5.90 -6.57 6.98
CA ARG A 62 -5.96 -7.11 8.34
C ARG A 62 -4.69 -7.90 8.65
N VAL A 63 -4.20 -7.79 9.88
CA VAL A 63 -3.15 -8.68 10.42
C VAL A 63 -3.76 -10.03 10.81
#